data_AF-A0A1Z5T7N9-F1
#
_entry.id   AF-A0A1Z5T7N9-F1
#
_cell.length_a   1.000
_cell.length_b   1.000
_cell.length_c   1.000
_cell.angle_alpha   90.00
_cell.angle_beta   90.00
_cell.angle_gamma   90.00
#
_symmetry.space_group_name_H-M   'P 1'
#
loop_
_entity.id
_entity.type
_entity.pdbx_description
1 polymer ?
#
loop_
_entity_poly.entity_id
_entity_poly.type
_entity_poly.pdbx_seq_one_letter_code
_entity_poly.pdbx_strand_id
1 'polypeptide(L)'
;MAAFRRHCELAAYEHAEDKVEATEESLLRTLTFAPSPASSTQPHTNPGYAKTLLLRLPSSPTDPADTPSAIAGMAMYFNNYSTWRSKPGVYLEDLY
;
A
#
# COMPACT_ATOMS: atom_id res chain seq x y z
N MET A 1 -8.53 -6.98 -0.58
CA MET A 1 -9.24 -6.67 -1.84
C MET A 1 -8.54 -5.56 -2.63
N ALA A 2 -8.58 -4.27 -2.22
CA ALA A 2 -8.06 -3.19 -3.06
C ALA A 2 -6.53 -3.13 -3.20
N ALA A 3 -5.78 -3.35 -2.10
CA ALA A 3 -4.32 -3.38 -2.14
C ALA A 3 -3.77 -4.57 -2.95
N PHE A 4 -4.42 -5.74 -2.84
CA PHE A 4 -4.07 -6.91 -3.66
C PHE A 4 -4.24 -6.62 -5.16
N ARG A 5 -5.35 -5.99 -5.55
CA ARG A 5 -5.54 -5.57 -6.94
C ARG A 5 -4.42 -4.64 -7.42
N ARG A 6 -4.05 -3.63 -6.63
CA ARG A 6 -2.96 -2.70 -6.99
C ARG A 6 -1.60 -3.39 -7.04
N HIS A 7 -1.34 -4.37 -6.18
CA HIS A 7 -0.14 -5.20 -6.24
C HIS A 7 -0.07 -6.00 -7.56
N CYS A 8 -1.18 -6.61 -7.99
CA CYS A 8 -1.23 -7.31 -9.28
C CYS A 8 -1.08 -6.35 -10.47
N GLU A 9 -1.68 -5.15 -10.42
CA GLU A 9 -1.51 -4.13 -11.46
C GLU A 9 -0.06 -3.63 -11.57
N LEU A 10 0.62 -3.47 -10.44
CA LEU A 10 2.05 -3.16 -10.40
C LEU A 10 2.88 -4.29 -11.02
N ALA A 11 2.61 -5.55 -10.64
CA ALA A 11 3.31 -6.70 -11.22
C ALA A 11 3.12 -6.80 -12.75
N ALA A 12 1.92 -6.48 -13.24
CA ALA A 12 1.64 -6.41 -14.68
C ALA A 12 2.42 -5.27 -15.35
N TYR A 13 2.49 -4.10 -14.72
CA TYR A 13 3.27 -2.96 -15.20
C TYR A 13 4.77 -3.28 -15.29
N GLU A 14 5.30 -4.06 -14.34
CA GLU A 14 6.71 -4.47 -14.30
C GLU A 14 7.02 -5.73 -15.11
N HIS A 15 6.03 -6.32 -15.80
CA HIS A 15 6.15 -7.61 -16.50
C HIS A 15 6.68 -8.74 -15.59
N ALA A 16 6.19 -8.79 -14.35
CA ALA A 16 6.64 -9.70 -13.29
C ALA A 16 5.48 -10.52 -12.68
N GLU A 17 4.39 -10.71 -13.41
CA GLU A 17 3.19 -11.43 -12.96
C GLU A 17 3.49 -12.88 -12.54
N ASP A 18 4.46 -13.51 -13.19
CA ASP A 18 4.95 -14.86 -12.91
C ASP A 18 5.69 -14.96 -11.57
N LYS A 19 6.11 -13.83 -10.99
CA LYS A 19 6.82 -13.74 -9.71
C LYS A 19 5.90 -13.40 -8.53
N VAL A 20 4.60 -13.23 -8.77
CA VAL A 20 3.63 -12.91 -7.72
C VAL A 20 3.30 -14.17 -6.92
N GLU A 21 4.04 -14.38 -5.84
CA GLU A 21 3.76 -15.45 -4.86
C GLU A 21 2.76 -15.01 -3.76
N ALA A 22 2.48 -13.72 -3.68
CA ALA A 22 1.60 -13.15 -2.66
C ALA A 22 0.13 -13.52 -2.93
N THR A 23 -0.58 -13.99 -1.90
CA THR A 23 -2.04 -14.15 -1.92
C THR A 23 -2.72 -12.97 -1.24
N GLU A 24 -4.02 -12.81 -1.47
CA GLU A 24 -4.80 -11.78 -0.79
C GLU A 24 -4.73 -11.92 0.74
N GLU A 25 -4.82 -13.15 1.26
CA GLU A 25 -4.72 -13.44 2.69
C GLU A 25 -3.31 -13.14 3.22
N SER A 26 -2.26 -13.46 2.45
CA SER A 26 -0.89 -13.16 2.89
C SER A 26 -0.66 -11.65 3.00
N LEU A 27 -1.15 -10.87 2.02
CA LEU A 27 -1.05 -9.40 2.08
C LEU A 27 -1.90 -8.80 3.20
N LEU A 28 -3.12 -9.30 3.42
CA LEU A 28 -3.93 -8.86 4.57
C LEU A 28 -3.24 -9.13 5.92
N ARG A 29 -2.42 -10.19 5.98
CA ARG A 29 -1.65 -10.54 7.16
C ARG A 29 -0.38 -9.69 7.33
N THR A 30 0.22 -9.15 6.27
CA THR A 30 1.52 -8.47 6.36
C THR A 30 1.46 -6.96 6.14
N LEU A 31 0.44 -6.44 5.47
CA LEU A 31 0.29 -5.02 5.20
C LEU A 31 -0.44 -4.31 6.34
N THR A 32 0.18 -3.26 6.85
CA THR A 32 -0.43 -2.37 7.84
C THR A 32 -0.81 -1.05 7.17
N PHE A 33 -2.09 -0.68 7.22
CA PHE A 33 -2.57 0.59 6.70
C PHE A 33 -2.49 1.68 7.78
N ALA A 34 -2.25 2.93 7.36
CA ALA A 34 -2.38 4.05 8.27
C ALA A 34 -3.87 4.28 8.63
N PRO A 35 -4.20 4.65 9.88
CA PRO A 35 -5.57 4.97 10.25
C PRO A 35 -6.04 6.16 9.41
N SER A 36 -7.11 5.95 8.63
CA SER A 36 -7.77 7.01 7.87
C SER A 36 -8.77 7.73 8.79
N PRO A 37 -8.93 9.07 8.70
CA PRO A 37 -9.96 9.78 9.47
C PRO A 37 -11.38 9.29 9.18
N ALA A 38 -11.61 8.61 8.05
CA ALA A 38 -12.89 7.95 7.71
C ALA A 38 -13.06 6.56 8.34
N SER A 39 -12.03 6.01 8.99
CA SER A 39 -12.03 4.68 9.61
C SER A 39 -11.48 4.80 11.03
N SER A 40 -12.28 5.39 11.92
CA SER A 40 -11.96 5.57 13.34
C SER A 40 -12.24 4.32 14.19
N THR A 41 -12.66 3.19 13.60
CA THR A 41 -13.29 2.09 14.35
C THR A 41 -12.44 0.81 14.46
N GLN A 42 -11.30 0.69 13.79
CA GLN A 42 -10.41 -0.47 13.97
C GLN A 42 -8.95 -0.03 13.86
N PRO A 43 -8.22 0.13 14.98
CA PRO A 43 -6.77 0.12 14.90
C PRO A 43 -6.38 -1.22 14.25
N HIS A 44 -5.66 -1.16 13.13
CA HIS A 44 -5.12 -2.36 12.51
C HIS A 44 -4.19 -3.02 13.54
N THR A 45 -4.66 -4.07 14.22
CA THR A 45 -3.94 -4.77 15.30
C THR A 45 -2.82 -5.66 14.77
N ASN A 46 -2.66 -5.72 13.46
CA ASN A 46 -1.67 -6.55 12.82
C ASN A 46 -0.32 -5.81 12.82
N PRO A 47 0.73 -6.32 13.47
CA PRO A 47 2.06 -5.71 13.50
C PRO A 47 2.81 -5.93 12.18
N GLY A 48 2.09 -5.86 11.05
CA GLY A 48 2.60 -6.16 9.72
C GLY A 48 3.89 -5.39 9.43
N TYR A 49 4.89 -6.12 8.91
CA TYR A 49 6.24 -5.61 8.72
C TYR A 49 6.30 -4.43 7.74
N ALA A 50 5.43 -4.47 6.72
CA ALA A 50 5.30 -3.43 5.71
C ALA A 50 4.09 -2.54 6.01
N LYS A 51 4.28 -1.24 5.81
CA LYS A 51 3.24 -0.21 5.88
C LYS A 51 2.83 0.17 4.46
N THR A 52 1.53 0.36 4.27
CA THR A 52 0.96 0.66 2.95
C THR A 52 0.11 1.92 3.02
N LEU A 53 0.36 2.84 2.08
CA LEU A 53 -0.47 4.02 1.84
C LEU A 53 -1.27 3.80 0.57
N LEU A 54 -2.53 4.23 0.58
CA LEU A 54 -3.40 4.25 -0.59
C LEU A 54 -3.68 5.71 -0.94
N LEU A 55 -3.29 6.12 -2.15
CA LEU A 55 -3.66 7.40 -2.70
C LEU A 55 -5.11 7.32 -3.18
N ARG A 56 -5.93 8.30 -2.83
CA ARG A 56 -7.33 8.38 -3.26
C ARG A 56 -7.59 9.71 -3.96
N LEU A 57 -8.41 9.66 -5.00
CA LEU A 57 -8.97 10.84 -5.63
C LEU A 57 -9.81 11.63 -4.62
N PRO A 58 -9.96 12.95 -4.80
CA PRO A 58 -10.81 13.75 -3.94
C PRO A 58 -12.27 13.28 -3.99
N SER A 59 -13.03 13.61 -2.95
CA SER A 59 -14.48 13.32 -2.86
C SER A 59 -15.30 14.05 -3.92
N SER A 60 -14.74 15.11 -4.50
CA SER A 60 -15.30 15.84 -5.64
C SER A 60 -14.20 15.96 -6.70
N PRO A 61 -14.09 14.98 -7.61
CA PRO A 61 -13.10 15.02 -8.68
C PRO A 61 -13.41 16.10 -9.72
N THR A 62 -12.36 16.58 -10.38
CA THR A 62 -12.46 17.62 -11.41
C THR A 62 -12.90 17.07 -12.77
N ASP A 63 -12.49 15.83 -13.10
CA ASP A 63 -12.95 15.12 -14.28
C ASP A 63 -14.26 14.39 -13.96
N PRO A 64 -15.35 14.60 -14.72
CA PRO A 64 -16.60 13.87 -14.52
C PRO A 64 -16.50 12.36 -14.81
N ALA A 65 -15.46 11.89 -15.51
CA ALA A 65 -15.18 10.47 -15.70
C ALA A 65 -14.58 9.79 -14.46
N ASP A 66 -14.01 10.58 -13.53
CA ASP A 66 -13.38 10.06 -12.33
C ASP A 66 -14.39 9.67 -11.28
N THR A 67 -14.16 8.52 -10.65
CA THR A 67 -14.98 8.08 -9.53
C THR A 67 -14.50 8.74 -8.22
N PRO A 68 -15.38 9.43 -7.47
CA PRO A 68 -15.03 10.03 -6.19
C PRO A 68 -14.37 9.07 -5.21
N SER A 69 -13.31 9.50 -4.52
CA SER A 69 -12.56 8.67 -3.55
C SER A 69 -11.97 7.37 -4.12
N ALA A 70 -11.96 7.18 -5.44
CA ALA A 70 -11.32 6.01 -6.04
C ALA A 70 -9.83 5.99 -5.69
N ILE A 71 -9.30 4.79 -5.47
CA ILE A 71 -7.87 4.60 -5.24
C ILE A 71 -7.15 4.92 -6.55
N ALA A 72 -6.19 5.82 -6.53
CA ALA A 72 -5.39 6.21 -7.70
C ALA A 72 -3.99 5.59 -7.68
N GLY A 73 -3.53 5.13 -6.51
CA GLY A 73 -2.20 4.56 -6.36
C GLY A 73 -1.96 3.94 -4.98
N MET A 74 -0.84 3.27 -4.82
CA MET A 74 -0.37 2.59 -3.62
C MET A 74 1.14 2.80 -3.44
N ALA A 75 1.56 3.04 -2.19
CA ALA A 75 2.97 3.03 -1.83
C ALA A 75 3.22 2.05 -0.67
N MET A 76 4.29 1.28 -0.76
CA MET A 76 4.68 0.32 0.29
C MET A 76 6.06 0.64 0.84
N TYR A 77 6.16 0.69 2.17
CA TYR A 77 7.41 1.00 2.86
C TYR A 77 7.57 0.18 4.13
N PHE A 78 8.80 -0.10 4.52
CA PHE A 78 9.11 -0.79 5.77
C PHE A 78 10.28 -0.13 6.50
N ASN A 79 10.39 -0.39 7.80
CA ASN A 79 11.48 0.15 8.60
C ASN A 79 12.78 -0.59 8.26
N ASN A 80 13.85 0.17 8.03
CA ASN A 80 15.18 -0.38 7.83
C ASN A 80 16.16 0.13 8.90
N TYR A 81 17.30 -0.53 9.00
CA TYR A 81 18.39 -0.10 9.88
C TYR A 81 19.70 -0.11 9.12
N SER A 82 20.45 0.98 9.20
CA SER A 82 21.77 1.10 8.60
C SER A 82 22.84 0.81 9.65
N THR A 83 23.57 -0.29 9.52
CA THR A 83 24.70 -0.63 10.41
C THR A 83 25.85 0.37 10.25
N TRP A 84 26.08 0.87 9.04
CA TRP A 84 27.10 1.91 8.76
C TRP A 84 26.82 3.26 9.42
N ARG A 85 25.54 3.64 9.55
CA ARG A 85 25.13 4.91 10.18
C ARG A 85 24.62 4.73 11.61
N SER A 86 24.46 3.48 12.06
CA SER A 86 23.84 3.08 13.33
C SER A 86 22.48 3.78 13.57
N LYS A 87 21.66 3.93 12.52
CA LYS A 87 20.41 4.72 12.56
C LYS A 87 19.24 3.98 11.92
N PRO A 88 18.03 4.10 12.51
CA PRO A 88 16.80 3.64 11.87
C PRO A 88 16.45 4.53 10.68
N GLY A 89 15.77 3.96 9.69
CA GLY A 89 15.26 4.66 8.53
C GLY A 89 14.03 3.97 7.95
N VAL A 90 13.61 4.46 6.80
CA VAL A 90 12.52 3.88 6.01
C VAL A 90 13.08 3.47 4.67
N TYR A 91 12.72 2.27 4.22
CA TYR A 91 12.91 1.84 2.84
C TYR A 91 11.56 1.92 2.14
N LEU A 92 11.53 2.67 1.03
CA LEU A 92 10.38 2.73 0.13
C LEU A 92 10.66 1.74 -1.00
N GLU A 93 9.82 0.72 -1.11
CA GLU A 93 9.97 -0.34 -2.11
C GLU A 93 9.24 0.05 -3.39
N ASP A 94 7.94 0.32 -3.26
CA ASP A 94 7.06 0.53 -4.42
C ASP A 94 6.30 1.86 -4.32
N LEU A 95 6.17 2.54 -5.47
CA LEU A 95 5.29 3.69 -5.67
C LEU A 95 4.58 3.53 -7.02
N TYR A 96 3.29 3.19 -6.95
CA TYR A 96 2.42 2.96 -8.10
C TYR A 96 1.20 3.86 -8.04
#